data_AF-D0GIQ3-F1
#
_entry.id   AF-D0GIQ3-F1
#
_cell.length_a   1.000
_cell.length_b   1.000
_cell.length_c   1.000
_cell.angle_alpha   90.00
_cell.angle_beta   90.00
_cell.angle_gamma   90.00
#
_symmetry.space_group_name_H-M   'P 1'
#
loop_
_entity.id
_entity.type
_entity.pdbx_description
1 polymer ?
#
loop_
_entity_poly.entity_id
_entity_poly.type
_entity_poly.pdbx_seq_one_letter_code
_entity_poly.pdbx_strand_id
1 'polypeptide(L)'
;MFENKYPVFRKGNVVDKESLELLRDNPSEILHLMYFNKKDGIIKGFDLITDEENKEVIVTKGIVKYQNEIYWMYEDYKFKMPETENRYVLKLRLISNIEERKYYKRKGEFVLETLDDSGTDGIEITRFITREGAELRNDYMNFQDLRRDFNLLEIINSKYSSNHKFGTLHPKITELWGSEAAKKENLDIFDINFYVNCLQGPVEREVIISYINAKLNLHKSDYTNEELYMNLLKILDELGKERKNVEKRRVIPQKITIE
;
A
#
# COMPACT_ATOMS: atom_id res chain seq x y z
N MET A 1 29.97 -12.57 -19.14
CA MET A 1 30.29 -11.14 -19.35
C MET A 1 28.98 -10.43 -19.63
N PHE A 2 28.67 -9.33 -18.93
CA PHE A 2 27.49 -8.49 -19.23
C PHE A 2 27.97 -7.11 -19.68
N GLU A 3 27.25 -6.48 -20.61
CA GLU A 3 27.60 -5.19 -21.20
C GLU A 3 26.36 -4.28 -21.16
N ASN A 4 26.51 -3.06 -20.62
CA ASN A 4 25.45 -2.06 -20.61
C ASN A 4 25.79 -0.98 -21.65
N LYS A 5 24.99 -0.90 -22.71
CA LYS A 5 25.18 0.07 -23.79
C LYS A 5 24.32 1.32 -23.56
N TYR A 6 24.91 2.48 -23.82
CA TYR A 6 24.23 3.76 -23.77
C TYR A 6 24.62 4.59 -25.00
N PRO A 7 23.65 5.15 -25.74
CA PRO A 7 23.96 5.92 -26.94
C PRO A 7 24.67 7.23 -26.59
N VAL A 8 25.69 7.58 -27.38
CA VAL A 8 26.47 8.80 -27.23
C VAL A 8 26.19 9.74 -28.41
N PHE A 9 25.47 10.82 -28.14
CA PHE A 9 25.10 11.82 -29.13
C PHE A 9 26.24 12.85 -29.31
N ARG A 10 26.96 12.76 -30.44
CA ARG A 10 28.00 13.73 -30.84
C ARG A 10 27.71 14.25 -32.24
N LYS A 11 28.18 15.46 -32.52
CA LYS A 11 28.11 16.06 -33.86
C LYS A 11 28.78 15.12 -34.86
N GLY A 12 28.04 14.70 -35.89
CA GLY A 12 28.50 13.75 -36.91
C GLY A 12 28.08 12.30 -36.69
N ASN A 13 27.56 11.94 -35.50
CA ASN A 13 26.99 10.61 -35.27
C ASN A 13 25.54 10.54 -35.77
N VAL A 14 25.18 9.45 -36.44
CA VAL A 14 23.80 9.17 -36.88
C VAL A 14 23.06 8.48 -35.74
N VAL A 15 21.85 8.95 -35.44
CA VAL A 15 20.93 8.26 -34.54
C VAL A 15 20.23 7.17 -35.34
N ASP A 16 20.51 5.92 -35.00
CA ASP A 16 19.91 4.75 -35.63
C ASP A 16 18.77 4.15 -34.77
N LYS A 17 18.12 3.13 -35.33
CA LYS A 17 17.01 2.43 -34.69
C LYS A 17 17.43 1.80 -33.36
N GLU A 18 18.61 1.19 -33.31
CA GLU A 18 19.13 0.52 -32.11
C GLU A 18 19.35 1.52 -30.96
N SER A 19 19.88 2.70 -31.26
CA SER A 19 20.04 3.78 -30.27
C SER A 19 18.71 4.23 -29.67
N LEU A 20 17.65 4.30 -30.47
CA LEU A 20 16.31 4.68 -30.00
C LEU A 20 15.63 3.55 -29.21
N GLU A 21 15.84 2.29 -29.61
CA GLU A 21 15.36 1.12 -28.87
C GLU A 21 16.02 1.04 -27.49
N LEU A 22 17.34 1.24 -27.41
CA LEU A 22 18.06 1.31 -26.13
C LEU A 22 17.53 2.41 -25.21
N LEU A 23 17.23 3.60 -25.74
CA LEU A 23 16.63 4.68 -24.93
C LEU A 23 15.23 4.36 -24.44
N ARG A 24 14.41 3.70 -25.27
CA ARG A 24 13.04 3.33 -24.96
C ARG A 24 12.99 2.22 -23.90
N ASP A 25 13.82 1.19 -24.05
CA ASP A 25 13.70 -0.06 -23.28
C ASP A 25 14.39 0.02 -21.92
N ASN A 26 15.51 0.74 -21.83
CA ASN A 26 16.36 0.78 -20.64
C ASN A 26 15.62 1.20 -19.34
N PRO A 27 14.73 2.24 -19.33
CA PRO A 27 13.94 2.53 -18.14
C PRO A 27 13.02 1.39 -17.71
N SER A 28 12.37 0.71 -18.67
CA SER A 28 11.47 -0.41 -18.40
C SER A 28 12.23 -1.64 -17.91
N GLU A 29 13.39 -1.92 -18.51
CA GLU A 29 14.26 -3.04 -18.11
C GLU A 29 14.82 -2.85 -16.70
N ILE A 30 15.33 -1.65 -16.38
CA ILE A 30 15.79 -1.33 -15.02
C ILE A 30 14.64 -1.52 -14.01
N LEU A 31 13.43 -1.05 -14.33
CA LEU A 31 12.27 -1.18 -13.45
C LEU A 31 11.89 -2.66 -13.26
N HIS A 32 11.91 -3.45 -14.33
CA HIS A 32 11.66 -4.89 -14.27
C HIS A 32 12.71 -5.61 -13.40
N LEU A 33 13.99 -5.25 -13.52
CA LEU A 33 15.07 -5.79 -12.70
C LEU A 33 14.94 -5.40 -11.22
N MET A 34 14.62 -4.13 -10.94
CA MET A 34 14.41 -3.64 -9.56
C MET A 34 13.29 -4.39 -8.83
N TYR A 35 12.24 -4.80 -9.54
CA TYR A 35 11.08 -5.49 -8.97
C TYR A 35 10.99 -6.96 -9.38
N PHE A 36 12.09 -7.56 -9.85
CA PHE A 36 12.09 -8.91 -10.39
C PHE A 36 11.59 -9.94 -9.36
N ASN A 37 12.10 -9.89 -8.14
CA ASN A 37 11.75 -10.82 -7.06
C ASN A 37 10.36 -10.56 -6.47
N LYS A 38 9.79 -9.36 -6.67
CA LYS A 38 8.49 -9.02 -6.10
C LYS A 38 7.36 -9.74 -6.82
N LYS A 39 6.29 -10.03 -6.09
CA LYS A 39 5.07 -10.69 -6.57
C LYS A 39 3.98 -9.66 -6.89
N ASP A 40 2.89 -10.14 -7.44
CA ASP A 40 1.79 -9.30 -7.90
C ASP A 40 1.22 -8.42 -6.77
N GLY A 41 0.97 -7.16 -7.06
CA GLY A 41 0.46 -6.17 -6.14
C GLY A 41 0.89 -4.74 -6.49
N ILE A 42 0.36 -3.78 -5.74
CA ILE A 42 0.71 -2.36 -5.84
C ILE A 42 2.16 -2.17 -5.39
N ILE A 43 2.97 -1.50 -6.21
CA ILE A 43 4.33 -1.11 -5.85
C ILE A 43 4.31 0.23 -5.11
N LYS A 44 3.55 1.20 -5.64
CA LYS A 44 3.43 2.56 -5.09
C LYS A 44 2.22 3.29 -5.69
N GLY A 45 1.58 4.17 -4.92
CA GLY A 45 0.44 4.97 -5.39
C GLY A 45 -0.84 4.16 -5.41
N PHE A 46 -1.81 4.54 -6.26
CA PHE A 46 -3.19 4.06 -6.17
C PHE A 46 -3.87 4.40 -4.84
N ASP A 47 -3.40 5.48 -4.20
CA ASP A 47 -4.03 6.02 -3.00
C ASP A 47 -5.41 6.57 -3.35
N LEU A 48 -6.35 6.46 -2.42
CA LEU A 48 -7.73 6.88 -2.58
C LEU A 48 -7.90 8.27 -1.99
N ILE A 49 -8.56 9.17 -2.71
CA ILE A 49 -8.97 10.50 -2.24
C ILE A 49 -10.46 10.64 -2.51
N THR A 50 -11.25 10.95 -1.49
CA THR A 50 -12.70 11.17 -1.60
C THR A 50 -12.97 12.64 -1.88
N ASP A 51 -13.79 12.93 -2.89
CA ASP A 51 -14.31 14.25 -3.21
C ASP A 51 -15.79 14.29 -2.76
N GLU A 52 -16.03 14.90 -1.60
CA GLU A 52 -17.36 15.01 -0.98
C GLU A 52 -18.32 15.86 -1.82
N GLU A 53 -17.83 16.95 -2.44
CA GLU A 53 -18.68 17.87 -3.20
C GLU A 53 -19.25 17.19 -4.45
N ASN A 54 -18.43 16.40 -5.14
CA ASN A 54 -18.82 15.75 -6.39
C ASN A 54 -19.31 14.30 -6.22
N LYS A 55 -19.24 13.74 -5.00
CA LYS A 55 -19.49 12.31 -4.73
C LYS A 55 -18.65 11.40 -5.62
N GLU A 56 -17.37 11.74 -5.74
CA GLU A 56 -16.39 11.00 -6.55
C GLU A 56 -15.28 10.45 -5.68
N VAL A 57 -14.67 9.36 -6.15
CA VAL A 57 -13.45 8.82 -5.57
C VAL A 57 -12.36 8.89 -6.63
N ILE A 58 -11.23 9.48 -6.23
CA ILE A 58 -10.04 9.65 -7.04
C ILE A 58 -9.04 8.58 -6.63
N VAL A 59 -8.66 7.73 -7.57
CA VAL A 59 -7.51 6.82 -7.45
C VAL A 59 -6.30 7.53 -8.04
N THR A 60 -5.32 7.82 -7.20
CA THR A 60 -4.12 8.53 -7.64
C THR A 60 -3.22 7.68 -8.52
N LYS A 61 -2.40 8.34 -9.35
CA LYS A 61 -1.34 7.71 -10.15
C LYS A 61 -0.49 6.71 -9.33
N GLY A 62 -0.01 5.67 -10.00
CA GLY A 62 0.70 4.59 -9.31
C GLY A 62 1.37 3.58 -10.23
N ILE A 63 2.12 2.67 -9.62
CA ILE A 63 2.83 1.56 -10.26
C ILE A 63 2.36 0.25 -9.63
N VAL A 64 2.05 -0.73 -10.47
CA VAL A 64 1.58 -2.06 -10.06
C VAL A 64 2.33 -3.14 -10.84
N LYS A 65 2.62 -4.26 -10.17
CA LYS A 65 3.13 -5.47 -10.82
C LYS A 65 2.03 -6.51 -10.88
N TYR A 66 1.85 -7.13 -12.04
CA TYR A 66 0.87 -8.20 -12.23
C TYR A 66 1.35 -9.17 -13.31
N GLN A 67 1.34 -10.46 -13.03
CA GLN A 67 1.78 -11.52 -13.95
C GLN A 67 3.16 -11.25 -14.55
N ASN A 68 4.11 -10.84 -13.69
CA ASN A 68 5.48 -10.46 -14.04
C ASN A 68 5.66 -9.19 -14.89
N GLU A 69 4.57 -8.53 -15.28
CA GLU A 69 4.59 -7.27 -16.02
C GLU A 69 4.42 -6.08 -15.08
N ILE A 70 5.05 -4.95 -15.42
CA ILE A 70 4.90 -3.68 -14.69
C ILE A 70 4.01 -2.75 -15.49
N TYR A 71 3.05 -2.15 -14.80
CA TYR A 71 2.12 -1.17 -15.31
C TYR A 71 2.21 0.10 -14.48
N TRP A 72 2.02 1.24 -15.13
CA TRP A 72 1.95 2.53 -14.46
C TRP A 72 0.75 3.31 -14.98
N MET A 73 0.07 3.98 -14.06
CA MET A 73 -0.97 4.95 -14.34
C MET A 73 -0.40 6.32 -14.02
N TYR A 74 -0.40 7.24 -14.99
CA TYR A 74 0.18 8.58 -14.83
C TYR A 74 -0.85 9.63 -14.44
N GLU A 75 -2.09 9.47 -14.91
CA GLU A 75 -3.21 10.36 -14.63
C GLU A 75 -4.13 9.71 -13.59
N ASP A 76 -4.69 10.53 -12.71
CA ASP A 76 -5.60 10.03 -11.69
C ASP A 76 -6.91 9.52 -12.33
N TYR A 77 -7.41 8.40 -11.83
CA TYR A 77 -8.67 7.83 -12.26
C TYR A 77 -9.79 8.28 -11.32
N LYS A 78 -10.90 8.76 -11.87
CA LYS A 78 -12.07 9.15 -11.09
C LYS A 78 -13.23 8.24 -11.41
N PHE A 79 -13.96 7.83 -10.38
CA PHE A 79 -15.24 7.14 -10.55
C PHE A 79 -16.30 7.72 -9.61
N LYS A 80 -17.54 7.66 -10.06
CA LYS A 80 -18.70 8.11 -9.29
C LYS A 80 -19.15 7.02 -8.33
N MET A 81 -19.67 7.46 -7.19
CA MET A 81 -20.26 6.54 -6.22
C MET A 81 -21.49 5.83 -6.83
N PRO A 82 -21.63 4.50 -6.64
CA PRO A 82 -22.84 3.81 -7.00
C PRO A 82 -24.00 4.22 -6.08
N GLU A 83 -25.18 4.42 -6.66
CA GLU A 83 -26.38 4.87 -5.91
C GLU A 83 -27.06 3.71 -5.17
N THR A 84 -26.89 2.48 -5.64
CA THR A 84 -27.50 1.29 -5.03
C THR A 84 -26.75 0.89 -3.77
N GLU A 85 -27.48 0.59 -2.69
CA GLU A 85 -26.88 0.01 -1.48
C GLU A 85 -26.38 -1.42 -1.77
N ASN A 86 -25.07 -1.60 -1.77
CA ASN A 86 -24.45 -2.92 -1.88
C ASN A 86 -23.01 -2.90 -1.36
N ARG A 87 -22.39 -4.08 -1.30
CA ARG A 87 -20.96 -4.23 -1.08
C ARG A 87 -20.24 -4.24 -2.42
N TYR A 88 -19.42 -3.22 -2.65
CA TYR A 88 -18.66 -3.05 -3.88
C TYR A 88 -17.18 -3.30 -3.67
N VAL A 89 -16.52 -3.73 -4.74
CA VAL A 89 -15.07 -3.85 -4.84
C VAL A 89 -14.60 -3.16 -6.11
N LEU A 90 -13.59 -2.30 -5.97
CA LEU A 90 -12.89 -1.70 -7.09
C LEU A 90 -11.63 -2.52 -7.38
N LYS A 91 -11.56 -3.07 -8.58
CA LYS A 91 -10.40 -3.84 -9.05
C LYS A 91 -9.71 -3.16 -10.22
N LEU A 92 -8.39 -3.33 -10.29
CA LEU A 92 -7.59 -2.99 -11.44
C LEU A 92 -7.31 -4.27 -12.24
N ARG A 93 -8.01 -4.44 -13.36
CA ARG A 93 -7.76 -5.51 -14.33
C ARG A 93 -6.62 -5.08 -15.26
N LEU A 94 -5.65 -5.96 -15.45
CA LEU A 94 -4.42 -5.67 -16.17
C LEU A 94 -4.26 -6.66 -17.32
N ILE A 95 -4.13 -6.14 -18.53
CA ILE A 95 -4.00 -6.90 -19.76
C ILE A 95 -2.70 -6.46 -20.46
N SER A 96 -1.79 -7.41 -20.66
CA SER A 96 -0.54 -7.21 -21.40
C SER A 96 -0.62 -7.72 -22.83
N ASN A 97 0.45 -7.51 -23.59
CA ASN A 97 0.71 -8.15 -24.89
C ASN A 97 -0.33 -7.84 -25.98
N ILE A 98 -0.95 -6.66 -25.92
CA ILE A 98 -1.83 -6.18 -26.98
C ILE A 98 -0.93 -5.61 -28.08
N GLU A 99 -0.74 -6.36 -29.16
CA GLU A 99 0.03 -5.90 -30.32
C GLU A 99 -0.88 -5.16 -31.30
N GLU A 100 -0.64 -3.87 -31.47
CA GLU A 100 -1.19 -3.06 -32.55
C GLU A 100 -0.08 -2.70 -33.54
N ARG A 101 -0.43 -2.37 -34.79
CA ARG A 101 0.52 -2.12 -35.88
C ARG A 101 1.77 -1.29 -35.54
N LYS A 102 1.69 -0.35 -34.60
CA LYS A 102 2.79 0.54 -34.18
C LYS A 102 3.19 0.42 -32.70
N TYR A 103 2.43 -0.31 -31.90
CA TYR A 103 2.52 -0.24 -30.45
C TYR A 103 2.33 -1.59 -29.78
N TYR A 104 3.17 -1.88 -28.78
CA TYR A 104 2.85 -2.85 -27.74
C TYR A 104 2.10 -2.13 -26.64
N LYS A 105 0.87 -2.55 -26.38
CA LYS A 105 0.00 -1.94 -25.36
C LYS A 105 -0.12 -2.84 -24.14
N ARG A 106 0.01 -2.21 -22.99
CA ARG A 106 -0.40 -2.71 -21.68
C ARG A 106 -1.58 -1.86 -21.23
N LYS A 107 -2.71 -2.48 -20.93
CA LYS A 107 -3.95 -1.79 -20.53
C LYS A 107 -4.25 -2.11 -19.07
N GLY A 108 -4.48 -1.07 -18.28
CA GLY A 108 -5.15 -1.18 -16.98
C GLY A 108 -6.58 -0.68 -17.10
N GLU A 109 -7.52 -1.38 -16.51
CA GLU A 109 -8.94 -1.01 -16.49
C GLU A 109 -9.49 -1.17 -15.08
N PHE A 110 -10.06 -0.09 -14.54
CA PHE A 110 -10.77 -0.16 -13.27
C PHE A 110 -12.17 -0.71 -13.49
N VAL A 111 -12.51 -1.72 -12.72
CA VAL A 111 -13.84 -2.34 -12.73
C VAL A 111 -14.40 -2.25 -11.33
N LEU A 112 -15.56 -1.61 -11.22
CA LEU A 112 -16.35 -1.58 -10.01
C LEU A 112 -17.42 -2.67 -10.12
N GLU A 113 -17.36 -3.65 -9.24
CA GLU A 113 -18.29 -4.79 -9.23
C GLU A 113 -18.82 -5.05 -7.82
N THR A 114 -19.95 -5.72 -7.71
CA THR A 114 -20.49 -6.25 -6.46
C THR A 114 -19.56 -7.35 -5.93
N LEU A 115 -19.37 -7.42 -4.62
CA LEU A 115 -18.43 -8.38 -4.04
C LEU A 115 -18.81 -9.84 -4.35
N ASP A 116 -20.12 -10.14 -4.37
CA ASP A 116 -20.63 -11.49 -4.60
C ASP A 116 -20.37 -11.99 -6.03
N ASP A 117 -20.34 -11.09 -7.01
CA ASP A 117 -20.03 -11.40 -8.41
C ASP A 117 -18.53 -11.27 -8.73
N SER A 118 -17.73 -10.94 -7.71
CA SER A 118 -16.34 -10.54 -7.92
C SER A 118 -15.42 -11.74 -8.17
N GLY A 119 -14.68 -11.69 -9.29
CA GLY A 119 -13.73 -12.74 -9.68
C GLY A 119 -12.44 -12.75 -8.85
N THR A 120 -11.47 -13.59 -9.24
CA THR A 120 -10.12 -13.61 -8.61
C THR A 120 -9.07 -12.87 -9.44
N ASP A 121 -9.48 -12.26 -10.55
CA ASP A 121 -8.60 -11.57 -11.48
C ASP A 121 -8.33 -10.12 -11.07
N GLY A 122 -7.15 -9.62 -11.50
CA GLY A 122 -6.73 -8.25 -11.22
C GLY A 122 -6.24 -8.02 -9.79
N ILE A 123 -6.11 -6.76 -9.41
CA ILE A 123 -5.70 -6.32 -8.08
C ILE A 123 -6.85 -5.54 -7.43
N GLU A 124 -7.27 -5.99 -6.25
CA GLU A 124 -8.23 -5.25 -5.41
C GLU A 124 -7.56 -3.95 -4.92
N ILE A 125 -8.18 -2.81 -5.23
CA ILE A 125 -7.73 -1.49 -4.79
C ILE A 125 -8.41 -1.13 -3.49
N THR A 126 -9.73 -1.33 -3.44
CA THR A 126 -10.55 -1.06 -2.26
C THR A 126 -11.86 -1.83 -2.31
N ARG A 127 -12.47 -1.99 -1.14
CA ARG A 127 -13.81 -2.56 -0.95
C ARG A 127 -14.60 -1.65 -0.03
N PHE A 128 -15.89 -1.52 -0.24
CA PHE A 128 -16.73 -0.65 0.58
C PHE A 128 -18.19 -1.11 0.54
N ILE A 129 -18.97 -0.67 1.53
CA ILE A 129 -20.42 -0.84 1.56
C ILE A 129 -21.02 0.54 1.41
N THR A 130 -21.83 0.73 0.36
CA THR A 130 -22.60 1.96 0.16
C THR A 130 -23.94 1.89 0.87
N ARG A 131 -24.34 3.00 1.48
CA ARG A 131 -25.71 3.24 1.95
C ARG A 131 -26.28 4.50 1.32
N GLU A 132 -27.59 4.52 1.15
CA GLU A 132 -28.31 5.64 0.57
C GLU A 132 -28.04 6.92 1.39
N GLY A 133 -27.59 7.97 0.71
CA GLY A 133 -27.30 9.26 1.34
C GLY A 133 -26.03 9.33 2.19
N ALA A 134 -25.17 8.30 2.17
CA ALA A 134 -23.96 8.28 2.98
C ALA A 134 -22.67 8.49 2.18
N GLU A 135 -21.75 9.25 2.75
CA GLU A 135 -20.47 9.61 2.14
C GLU A 135 -19.40 8.56 2.41
N LEU A 136 -18.71 8.10 1.37
CA LEU A 136 -17.53 7.24 1.54
C LEU A 136 -16.38 8.03 2.12
N ARG A 137 -15.70 7.43 3.09
CA ARG A 137 -14.57 8.01 3.79
C ARG A 137 -13.31 7.18 3.62
N ASN A 138 -12.17 7.86 3.71
CA ASN A 138 -10.82 7.29 3.70
C ASN A 138 -9.95 7.91 4.82
N ASP A 139 -10.56 8.61 5.77
CA ASP A 139 -9.91 9.31 6.88
C ASP A 139 -9.62 8.35 8.05
N TYR A 140 -8.73 7.38 7.82
CA TYR A 140 -8.32 6.47 8.89
C TYR A 140 -7.49 7.22 9.94
N MET A 141 -8.11 7.54 11.08
CA MET A 141 -7.45 8.28 12.17
C MET A 141 -6.59 7.37 13.06
N ASN A 142 -7.01 6.10 13.19
CA ASN A 142 -6.33 5.06 13.94
C ASN A 142 -6.45 3.70 13.21
N PHE A 143 -5.77 2.69 13.73
CA PHE A 143 -5.69 1.35 13.17
C PHE A 143 -7.04 0.64 13.21
N GLN A 144 -7.82 0.82 14.29
CA GLN A 144 -9.14 0.22 14.42
C GLN A 144 -10.14 0.80 13.39
N ASP A 145 -9.98 2.06 13.00
CA ASP A 145 -10.80 2.74 11.99
C ASP A 145 -10.65 2.17 10.58
N LEU A 146 -9.67 1.28 10.33
CA LEU A 146 -9.56 0.53 9.08
C LEU A 146 -10.72 -0.48 8.90
N ARG A 147 -11.52 -0.71 9.94
CA ARG A 147 -12.78 -1.45 9.90
C ARG A 147 -13.94 -0.62 10.44
N ARG A 148 -14.92 -0.37 9.57
CA ARG A 148 -16.23 0.19 9.94
C ARG A 148 -17.32 -0.52 9.18
N ASP A 149 -18.52 -0.49 9.74
CA ASP A 149 -19.65 -1.22 9.18
C ASP A 149 -20.10 -0.66 7.83
N PHE A 150 -19.99 0.65 7.60
CA PHE A 150 -20.48 1.30 6.39
C PHE A 150 -19.59 2.47 5.95
N ASN A 151 -19.61 2.72 4.64
CA ASN A 151 -19.06 3.90 3.98
C ASN A 151 -17.57 4.17 4.24
N LEU A 152 -16.79 3.12 4.46
CA LEU A 152 -15.34 3.19 4.51
C LEU A 152 -14.78 2.56 3.25
N LEU A 153 -13.91 3.28 2.54
CA LEU A 153 -13.04 2.69 1.53
C LEU A 153 -12.03 1.81 2.25
N GLU A 154 -12.29 0.52 2.38
CA GLU A 154 -11.39 -0.39 3.07
C GLU A 154 -10.17 -0.69 2.20
N ILE A 155 -8.99 -0.72 2.82
CA ILE A 155 -7.70 -1.05 2.17
C ILE A 155 -7.07 -2.35 2.69
N ILE A 156 -7.72 -3.06 3.63
CA ILE A 156 -7.17 -4.28 4.26
C ILE A 156 -6.81 -5.35 3.22
N ASN A 157 -7.73 -5.57 2.29
CA ASN A 157 -7.57 -6.56 1.23
C ASN A 157 -6.84 -6.02 -0.01
N SER A 158 -6.43 -4.74 0.01
CA SER A 158 -5.56 -4.16 -1.01
C SER A 158 -4.18 -4.80 -0.93
N LYS A 159 -3.74 -5.39 -2.05
CA LYS A 159 -2.52 -6.19 -2.10
C LYS A 159 -1.33 -5.36 -2.53
N TYR A 160 -0.37 -5.15 -1.63
CA TYR A 160 0.91 -4.53 -1.98
C TYR A 160 1.96 -5.57 -2.40
N SER A 161 2.80 -5.19 -3.35
CA SER A 161 3.85 -6.01 -3.92
C SER A 161 5.00 -6.21 -2.93
N SER A 162 5.34 -7.47 -2.69
CA SER A 162 6.39 -7.91 -1.76
C SER A 162 7.11 -9.13 -2.31
N ASN A 163 8.14 -9.63 -1.62
CA ASN A 163 8.79 -10.88 -2.03
C ASN A 163 7.89 -12.12 -1.79
N HIS A 164 6.97 -12.03 -0.82
CA HIS A 164 6.04 -13.10 -0.50
C HIS A 164 4.98 -13.34 -1.59
N LYS A 165 4.59 -14.61 -1.83
CA LYS A 165 3.62 -15.04 -2.86
C LYS A 165 2.27 -14.30 -2.81
N PHE A 166 1.80 -14.00 -1.60
CA PHE A 166 0.53 -13.33 -1.35
C PHE A 166 0.66 -11.80 -1.26
N GLY A 167 1.81 -11.22 -1.60
CA GLY A 167 2.04 -9.79 -1.34
C GLY A 167 2.06 -9.49 0.16
N THR A 168 2.01 -8.21 0.50
CA THR A 168 1.93 -7.71 1.88
C THR A 168 0.74 -6.76 2.06
N LEU A 169 0.53 -6.32 3.31
CA LEU A 169 -0.50 -5.33 3.65
C LEU A 169 -0.20 -3.96 3.04
N HIS A 170 -1.25 -3.16 2.86
CA HIS A 170 -1.10 -1.76 2.48
C HIS A 170 -0.19 -1.03 3.49
N PRO A 171 0.85 -0.27 3.06
CA PRO A 171 1.80 0.38 3.96
C PRO A 171 1.15 1.30 5.00
N LYS A 172 0.05 1.96 4.61
CA LYS A 172 -0.77 2.76 5.53
C LYS A 172 -1.29 1.97 6.75
N ILE A 173 -1.61 0.69 6.58
CA ILE A 173 -2.09 -0.18 7.67
C ILE A 173 -0.98 -0.38 8.69
N THR A 174 0.22 -0.76 8.23
CA THR A 174 1.37 -0.93 9.12
C THR A 174 1.83 0.40 9.72
N GLU A 175 1.78 1.50 8.97
CA GLU A 175 2.13 2.84 9.46
C GLU A 175 1.22 3.27 10.63
N LEU A 176 -0.10 3.08 10.51
CA LEU A 176 -1.07 3.38 11.58
C LEU A 176 -0.78 2.53 12.81
N TRP A 177 -0.60 1.21 12.62
CA TRP A 177 -0.26 0.30 13.70
C TRP A 177 1.03 0.74 14.43
N GLY A 178 2.08 1.03 13.66
CA GLY A 178 3.38 1.43 14.21
C GLY A 178 3.32 2.76 14.94
N SER A 179 2.55 3.71 14.41
CA SER A 179 2.33 5.03 15.02
C SER A 179 1.62 4.94 16.36
N GLU A 180 0.67 4.03 16.49
CA GLU A 180 -0.04 3.78 17.76
C GLU A 180 0.81 2.99 18.74
N ALA A 181 1.42 1.89 18.29
CA ALA A 181 2.29 1.08 19.14
C ALA A 181 3.43 1.92 19.75
N ALA A 182 4.04 2.82 18.97
CA ALA A 182 5.12 3.70 19.44
C ALA A 182 4.72 4.60 20.63
N LYS A 183 3.42 4.90 20.79
CA LYS A 183 2.89 5.71 21.90
C LYS A 183 2.66 4.90 23.17
N LYS A 184 2.77 3.58 23.15
CA LYS A 184 2.41 2.70 24.27
C LYS A 184 3.59 2.49 25.24
N GLU A 185 3.31 2.28 26.52
CA GLU A 185 4.28 1.90 27.56
C GLU A 185 4.55 0.40 27.58
N ASN A 186 5.64 -0.02 28.22
CA ASN A 186 6.00 -1.43 28.47
C ASN A 186 6.10 -2.31 27.21
N LEU A 187 6.57 -1.73 26.12
CA LEU A 187 6.86 -2.46 24.89
C LEU A 187 8.06 -3.38 25.06
N ASP A 188 7.94 -4.62 24.60
CA ASP A 188 9.08 -5.53 24.51
C ASP A 188 9.94 -5.24 23.28
N ILE A 189 11.04 -5.98 23.12
CA ILE A 189 11.97 -5.78 22.00
C ILE A 189 11.35 -6.15 20.63
N PHE A 190 10.41 -7.09 20.60
CA PHE A 190 9.71 -7.46 19.37
C PHE A 190 8.76 -6.35 18.94
N ASP A 191 8.03 -5.76 19.89
CA ASP A 191 7.15 -4.62 19.65
C ASP A 191 7.94 -3.43 19.11
N ILE A 192 9.10 -3.13 19.72
CA ILE A 192 9.98 -2.03 19.30
C ILE A 192 10.49 -2.24 17.89
N ASN A 193 11.06 -3.42 17.61
CA ASN A 193 11.57 -3.73 16.29
C ASN A 193 10.46 -3.66 15.25
N PHE A 194 9.26 -4.16 15.56
CA PHE A 194 8.17 -4.21 14.61
C PHE A 194 7.61 -2.81 14.29
N TYR A 195 7.32 -1.96 15.28
CA TYR A 195 6.81 -0.61 14.98
C TYR A 195 7.86 0.24 14.22
N VAL A 196 9.16 0.06 14.48
CA VAL A 196 10.21 0.77 13.74
C VAL A 196 10.19 0.37 12.27
N ASN A 197 10.05 -0.92 11.95
CA ASN A 197 9.90 -1.39 10.57
C ASN A 197 8.64 -0.81 9.90
N CYS A 198 7.52 -0.80 10.63
CA CYS A 198 6.27 -0.22 10.16
C CYS A 198 6.36 1.25 9.77
N LEU A 199 7.20 2.03 10.46
CA LEU A 199 7.37 3.47 10.21
C LEU A 199 8.44 3.79 9.15
N GLN A 200 9.28 2.83 8.77
CA GLN A 200 10.33 3.04 7.77
C GLN A 200 9.84 2.83 6.32
N GLY A 201 8.76 2.08 6.12
CA GLY A 201 8.20 1.83 4.79
C GLY A 201 7.36 0.56 4.72
N PRO A 202 7.12 0.02 3.50
CA PRO A 202 6.39 -1.23 3.33
C PRO A 202 7.08 -2.39 4.07
N VAL A 203 6.34 -3.07 4.93
CA VAL A 203 6.83 -4.21 5.71
C VAL A 203 6.59 -5.51 4.94
N GLU A 204 7.60 -6.38 4.86
CA GLU A 204 7.46 -7.70 4.23
C GLU A 204 6.48 -8.59 5.01
N ARG A 205 5.67 -9.38 4.30
CA ARG A 205 4.63 -10.22 4.91
C ARG A 205 5.21 -11.19 5.94
N GLU A 206 6.38 -11.75 5.67
CA GLU A 206 7.06 -12.69 6.58
C GLU A 206 7.44 -12.05 7.90
N VAL A 207 7.78 -10.76 7.91
CA VAL A 207 8.07 -10.00 9.13
C VAL A 207 6.79 -9.85 9.97
N ILE A 208 5.67 -9.49 9.32
CA ILE A 208 4.35 -9.39 9.97
C ILE A 208 3.93 -10.74 10.58
N ILE A 209 4.05 -11.82 9.80
CA ILE A 209 3.72 -13.19 10.24
C ILE A 209 4.59 -13.60 11.43
N SER A 210 5.90 -13.34 11.36
CA SER A 210 6.84 -13.70 12.43
C SER A 210 6.51 -12.96 13.73
N TYR A 211 6.19 -11.67 13.63
CA TYR A 211 5.75 -10.87 14.77
C TYR A 211 4.46 -11.41 15.39
N ILE A 212 3.43 -11.68 14.58
CA ILE A 212 2.15 -12.25 15.05
C ILE A 212 2.36 -13.59 15.75
N ASN A 213 3.11 -14.50 15.13
CA ASN A 213 3.38 -15.83 15.67
C ASN A 213 4.12 -15.74 17.01
N ALA A 214 5.10 -14.85 17.12
CA ALA A 214 5.85 -14.64 18.36
C ALA A 214 4.95 -14.08 19.48
N LYS A 215 4.14 -13.05 19.19
CA LYS A 215 3.29 -12.39 20.20
C LYS A 215 2.13 -13.25 20.66
N LEU A 216 1.53 -14.03 19.76
CA LEU A 216 0.34 -14.83 20.05
C LEU A 216 0.64 -16.32 20.28
N ASN A 217 1.93 -16.72 20.26
CA ASN A 217 2.38 -18.10 20.36
C ASN A 217 1.69 -19.04 19.35
N LEU A 218 1.68 -18.61 18.09
CA LEU A 218 1.09 -19.32 16.96
C LEU A 218 2.18 -19.88 16.02
N HIS A 219 1.80 -20.83 15.16
CA HIS A 219 2.69 -21.48 14.20
C HIS A 219 2.07 -21.57 12.79
N LYS A 220 1.38 -20.51 12.36
CA LYS A 220 0.74 -20.45 11.03
C LYS A 220 1.58 -19.60 10.07
N SER A 221 1.56 -19.92 8.77
CA SER A 221 2.35 -19.20 7.75
C SER A 221 1.52 -18.66 6.58
N ASP A 222 0.27 -19.09 6.44
CA ASP A 222 -0.62 -18.81 5.32
C ASP A 222 -1.80 -17.92 5.74
N TYR A 223 -1.49 -16.84 6.46
CA TYR A 223 -2.49 -15.85 6.85
C TYR A 223 -3.05 -15.10 5.64
N THR A 224 -4.37 -14.89 5.62
CA THR A 224 -5.03 -13.91 4.73
C THR A 224 -4.75 -12.48 5.22
N ASN A 225 -5.00 -11.47 4.40
CA ASN A 225 -4.84 -10.07 4.84
C ASN A 225 -5.77 -9.74 6.01
N GLU A 226 -7.00 -10.25 5.98
CA GLU A 226 -7.97 -10.09 7.07
C GLU A 226 -7.43 -10.68 8.37
N GLU A 227 -6.86 -11.89 8.33
CA GLU A 227 -6.31 -12.51 9.53
C GLU A 227 -5.06 -11.77 10.05
N LEU A 228 -4.21 -11.25 9.17
CA LEU A 228 -3.07 -10.41 9.59
C LEU A 228 -3.57 -9.16 10.33
N TYR A 229 -4.56 -8.46 9.76
CA TYR A 229 -5.15 -7.28 10.39
C TYR A 229 -5.76 -7.61 11.76
N MET A 230 -6.59 -8.65 11.85
CA MET A 230 -7.26 -9.01 13.10
C MET A 230 -6.28 -9.41 14.20
N ASN A 231 -5.21 -10.14 13.87
CA ASN A 231 -4.17 -10.47 14.85
C ASN A 231 -3.36 -9.23 15.28
N LEU A 232 -3.04 -8.33 14.35
CA LEU A 232 -2.37 -7.08 14.68
C LEU A 232 -3.23 -6.17 15.56
N LEU A 233 -4.55 -6.12 15.32
CA LEU A 233 -5.51 -5.39 16.14
C LEU A 233 -5.53 -5.95 17.56
N LYS A 234 -5.68 -7.29 17.68
CA LYS A 234 -5.64 -7.98 18.98
C LYS A 234 -4.37 -7.67 19.76
N ILE A 235 -3.21 -7.75 19.10
CA ILE A 235 -1.93 -7.44 19.74
C ILE A 235 -1.91 -5.97 20.20
N LEU A 236 -2.37 -5.04 19.37
CA LEU A 236 -2.38 -3.60 19.68
C LEU A 236 -3.26 -3.27 20.89
N ASP A 237 -4.41 -3.96 21.02
CA ASP A 237 -5.32 -3.84 22.16
C ASP A 237 -4.73 -4.39 23.46
N GLU A 238 -3.89 -5.43 23.35
CA GLU A 238 -3.17 -6.04 24.48
C GLU A 238 -1.91 -5.27 24.89
N LEU A 239 -1.41 -4.35 24.06
CA LEU A 239 -0.27 -3.49 24.42
C LEU A 239 -0.60 -2.57 25.60
N GLY A 240 0.45 -2.10 26.28
CA GLY A 240 0.34 -1.25 27.48
C GLY A 240 -0.46 0.05 27.27
N LYS A 241 -0.71 0.78 28.35
CA LYS A 241 -1.41 2.08 28.28
C LYS A 241 -0.61 3.09 27.45
N GLU A 242 -1.29 4.12 26.96
CA GLU A 242 -0.60 5.25 26.32
C GLU A 242 0.40 5.90 27.30
N ARG A 243 1.58 6.25 26.77
CA ARG A 243 2.60 7.00 27.50
C ARG A 243 2.03 8.31 27.98
N LYS A 244 2.11 8.56 29.28
CA LYS A 244 1.79 9.88 29.81
C LYS A 244 2.88 10.86 29.37
N ASN A 245 2.50 11.95 28.71
CA ASN A 245 3.40 13.07 28.52
C ASN A 245 3.76 13.63 29.89
N VAL A 246 4.94 13.29 30.40
CA VAL A 246 5.49 13.93 31.59
C VAL A 246 5.86 15.34 31.18
N GLU A 247 4.99 16.31 31.45
CA GLU A 247 5.36 17.72 31.40
C GLU A 247 6.59 17.90 32.28
N LYS A 248 7.76 18.11 31.64
CA LYS A 248 8.98 18.47 32.36
C LYS A 248 8.72 19.83 33.00
N ARG A 249 8.24 19.86 34.24
CA ARG A 249 8.21 21.07 35.06
C ARG A 249 9.65 21.60 35.10
N ARG A 250 9.88 22.77 34.49
CA ARG A 250 11.15 23.48 34.61
C ARG A 250 11.36 23.77 36.09
N VAL A 251 12.29 23.07 36.73
CA VAL A 251 12.75 23.42 38.07
C VAL A 251 13.60 24.68 37.91
N ILE A 252 13.02 25.84 38.26
CA ILE A 252 13.77 27.10 38.32
C ILE A 252 14.63 27.01 39.60
N PRO A 253 15.97 27.02 39.50
CA PRO A 253 16.82 27.00 40.70
C PRO A 253 16.57 28.28 41.51
N GLN A 254 16.29 28.13 42.81
CA GLN A 254 16.20 29.26 43.73
C GLN A 254 17.60 29.89 43.88
N LYS A 255 17.68 31.22 43.79
CA LYS A 255 18.91 31.96 44.06
C LYS A 255 19.29 31.74 45.53
N ILE A 256 20.48 31.18 45.75
CA ILE A 256 21.09 31.12 47.07
C ILE A 256 21.61 32.52 47.38
N THR A 257 21.01 33.19 48.35
CA THR A 257 21.55 34.44 48.91
C THR A 257 22.50 34.04 50.04
N ILE A 258 23.76 34.45 49.94
CA ILE A 258 24.75 34.29 51.01
C ILE A 258 24.71 35.60 51.81
N GLU A 259 24.41 35.51 53.11
CA GLU A 259 24.55 36.63 54.07
C GLU A 259 26.02 36.90 54.40
#